data_AF-A0A7W0QCC2-F1
#
_entry.id   AF-A0A7W0QCC2-F1
#
_cell.length_a   1.000
_cell.length_b   1.000
_cell.length_c   1.000
_cell.angle_alpha   90.00
_cell.angle_beta   90.00
_cell.angle_gamma   90.00
#
_symmetry.space_group_name_H-M   'P 1'
#
loop_
_entity.id
_entity.type
_entity.pdbx_description
1 polymer ?
#
loop_
_entity_poly.entity_id
_entity_poly.type
_entity_poly.pdbx_seq_one_letter_code
_entity_poly.pdbx_strand_id
1 'polypeptide(L)'
;MSVRGALSTMPAEDVLEWVGRRKLSGPVTFERRGTVRSLVVEDGTIVWASSNRRDEQLGVIMVSSGLVADRALADSLETRAETGVPLGKVLVMAGLITEHDLIDILATKIRETVTDVCTWSEGTFDAVPKTQMPATGVNAQLPIEICITVARRRMPRMREIMHVLGADDVLFYAPPAITPPAAGSDEVIDLARIWALAADRRSASDIAAAFAGERYATFDALAHMVESGTLIVDRRYRERTNSAVELAAGARGRLRQGDRAGALAMATQALHQDPSNAEVRKSFASIERARVAEVAKQLLSRHRVPRRLRELEASASSELGLSTVEVELAKRIDGRWDLLSLVRSAGVREAEALLAFAHLAEVGVVDLG
;
A
#
# COMPACT_ATOMS: atom_id res chain seq x y z
N MET A 1 18.50 25.29 -9.08
CA MET A 1 17.85 25.51 -7.76
C MET A 1 16.84 24.41 -7.54
N SER A 2 16.83 23.82 -6.35
CA SER A 2 15.76 22.91 -5.91
C SER A 2 14.63 23.71 -5.27
N VAL A 3 13.39 23.24 -5.41
CA VAL A 3 12.24 23.81 -4.70
C VAL A 3 11.52 22.71 -3.94
N ARG A 4 11.16 23.01 -2.69
CA ARG A 4 10.44 22.13 -1.77
C ARG A 4 9.37 22.95 -1.08
N GLY A 5 8.21 22.37 -0.89
CA GLY A 5 7.11 23.11 -0.28
C GLY A 5 5.86 22.28 -0.06
N ALA A 6 4.79 22.97 0.34
CA ALA A 6 3.48 22.39 0.54
C ALA A 6 2.58 22.66 -0.69
N LEU A 7 1.78 21.66 -1.06
CA LEU A 7 0.81 21.78 -2.17
C LEU A 7 -0.30 22.81 -1.88
N SER A 8 -0.53 23.13 -0.61
CA SER A 8 -1.43 24.22 -0.20
C SER A 8 -0.90 25.62 -0.53
N THR A 9 0.41 25.76 -0.77
CA THR A 9 1.06 27.04 -1.10
C THR A 9 1.41 27.16 -2.58
N MET A 10 1.78 26.04 -3.21
CA MET A 10 2.09 25.95 -4.63
C MET A 10 1.46 24.66 -5.16
N PRO A 11 0.28 24.74 -5.80
CA PRO A 11 -0.41 23.60 -6.39
C PRO A 11 0.49 22.80 -7.33
N ALA A 12 0.20 21.51 -7.50
CA ALA A 12 1.03 20.64 -8.33
C ALA A 12 1.14 21.13 -9.79
N GLU A 13 0.09 21.74 -10.34
CA GLU A 13 0.14 22.36 -11.67
C GLU A 13 1.19 23.46 -11.75
N ASP A 14 1.26 24.35 -10.75
CA ASP A 14 2.25 25.44 -10.71
C ASP A 14 3.66 24.90 -10.55
N VAL A 15 3.85 23.85 -9.73
CA VAL A 15 5.13 23.16 -9.58
C VAL A 15 5.59 22.61 -10.92
N LEU A 16 4.70 21.91 -11.64
CA LEU A 16 5.00 21.34 -12.95
C LEU A 16 5.24 22.41 -14.01
N GLU A 17 4.43 23.47 -14.08
CA GLU A 17 4.66 24.62 -14.97
C GLU A 17 6.02 25.26 -14.70
N TRP A 18 6.38 25.46 -13.43
CA TRP A 18 7.67 26.01 -13.05
C TRP A 18 8.83 25.09 -13.47
N VAL A 19 8.73 23.79 -13.21
CA VAL A 19 9.72 22.78 -13.63
C VAL A 19 9.89 22.78 -15.16
N GLY A 20 8.78 22.81 -15.90
CA GLY A 20 8.75 22.85 -17.36
C GLY A 20 9.39 24.11 -17.93
N ARG A 21 8.96 25.30 -17.47
CA ARG A 21 9.52 26.59 -17.91
C ARG A 21 11.01 26.73 -17.60
N ARG A 22 11.47 26.16 -16.48
CA ARG A 22 12.89 26.15 -16.10
C ARG A 22 13.71 25.06 -16.78
N LYS A 23 13.08 24.17 -17.57
CA LYS A 23 13.73 23.01 -18.19
C LYS A 23 14.53 22.20 -17.18
N LEU A 24 13.97 22.04 -15.98
CA LEU A 24 14.64 21.33 -14.89
C LEU A 24 14.63 19.83 -15.18
N SER A 25 15.81 19.21 -15.14
CA SER A 25 15.98 17.76 -15.29
C SER A 25 16.20 17.10 -13.93
N GLY A 26 15.35 16.12 -13.60
CA GLY A 26 15.38 15.43 -12.32
C GLY A 26 14.00 14.92 -11.90
N PRO A 27 13.93 14.22 -10.74
CA PRO A 27 12.68 13.78 -10.17
C PRO A 27 11.92 14.95 -9.51
N VAL A 28 10.62 14.99 -9.77
CA VAL A 28 9.62 15.81 -9.07
C VAL A 28 8.74 14.86 -8.28
N THR A 29 8.85 14.92 -6.96
CA THR A 29 8.16 14.00 -6.05
C THR A 29 7.05 14.71 -5.32
N PHE A 30 5.90 14.08 -5.23
CA PHE A 30 4.71 14.54 -4.52
C PHE A 30 4.35 13.51 -3.45
N GLU A 31 4.01 13.99 -2.25
CA GLU A 31 3.58 13.13 -1.14
C GLU A 31 2.29 13.65 -0.50
N ARG A 32 1.33 12.75 -0.32
CA ARG A 32 0.07 13.02 0.40
C ARG A 32 -0.35 11.78 1.19
N ARG A 33 -0.47 11.92 2.51
CA ARG A 33 -0.98 10.86 3.41
C ARG A 33 -0.29 9.50 3.18
N GLY A 34 1.04 9.50 3.04
CA GLY A 34 1.83 8.29 2.78
C GLY A 34 1.81 7.76 1.36
N THR A 35 0.98 8.31 0.46
CA THR A 35 1.07 8.07 -0.99
C THR A 35 2.19 8.96 -1.56
N VAL A 36 3.14 8.34 -2.25
CA VAL A 36 4.29 9.02 -2.87
C VAL A 36 4.26 8.74 -4.36
N ARG A 37 4.26 9.80 -5.17
CA ARG A 37 4.42 9.72 -6.62
C ARG A 37 5.59 10.55 -7.08
N SER A 38 6.35 10.04 -8.05
CA SER A 38 7.52 10.73 -8.60
C SER A 38 7.48 10.73 -10.11
N LEU A 39 7.62 11.91 -10.70
CA LEU A 39 7.72 12.16 -12.13
C LEU A 39 9.17 12.49 -12.46
N VAL A 40 9.77 11.78 -13.40
CA VAL A 40 11.11 12.09 -13.89
C VAL A 40 10.97 13.03 -15.09
N VAL A 41 11.59 14.20 -15.00
CA VAL A 41 11.53 15.24 -16.03
C VAL A 41 12.90 15.41 -16.67
N GLU A 42 12.92 15.63 -17.98
CA GLU A 42 14.08 15.97 -18.78
C GLU A 42 13.72 17.08 -19.78
N ASP A 43 14.39 18.23 -19.70
CA ASP A 43 14.19 19.39 -20.58
C ASP A 43 12.71 19.80 -20.77
N GLY A 44 11.92 19.79 -19.69
CA GLY A 44 10.50 20.16 -19.71
C GLY A 44 9.55 19.06 -20.20
N THR A 45 10.07 17.85 -20.42
CA THR A 45 9.30 16.65 -20.81
C THR A 45 9.30 15.64 -19.68
N ILE A 46 8.15 15.06 -19.36
CA ILE A 46 8.07 13.94 -18.42
C ILE A 46 8.43 12.66 -19.17
N VAL A 47 9.44 11.95 -18.66
CA VAL A 47 9.95 10.72 -19.28
C VAL A 47 9.55 9.45 -18.54
N TRP A 48 9.22 9.57 -17.25
CA TRP A 48 8.84 8.44 -16.41
C TRP A 48 7.93 8.84 -15.26
N ALA A 49 7.12 7.89 -14.78
CA ALA A 49 6.29 8.03 -13.58
C ALA A 49 6.40 6.81 -12.67
N SER A 50 6.49 7.03 -11.37
CA SER A 50 6.56 5.98 -10.35
C SER A 50 5.65 6.30 -9.16
N SER A 51 5.22 5.26 -8.46
CA SER A 51 4.33 5.34 -7.31
C SER A 51 4.66 4.23 -6.30
N ASN A 52 4.39 4.50 -5.03
CA ASN A 52 4.48 3.49 -3.96
C ASN A 52 3.20 2.65 -3.80
N ARG A 53 2.13 2.97 -4.55
CA ARG A 53 0.90 2.17 -4.61
C ARG A 53 1.09 0.94 -5.50
N ARG A 54 0.63 -0.23 -5.05
CA ARG A 54 0.85 -1.53 -5.71
C ARG A 54 0.14 -1.61 -7.06
N ASP A 55 -1.14 -1.23 -7.08
CA ASP A 55 -2.03 -1.10 -8.25
C ASP A 55 -1.47 -0.19 -9.33
N GLU A 56 -0.60 0.76 -8.96
CA GLU A 56 0.06 1.66 -9.89
C GLU A 56 1.44 1.17 -10.35
N GLN A 57 1.96 0.04 -9.87
CA GLN A 57 3.27 -0.47 -10.29
C GLN A 57 3.19 -1.03 -11.72
N LEU A 58 4.21 -0.70 -12.54
CA LEU A 58 4.25 -1.10 -13.96
C LEU A 58 4.02 -2.61 -14.17
N GLY A 59 4.71 -3.45 -13.40
CA GLY A 59 4.55 -4.90 -13.49
C GLY A 59 3.13 -5.36 -13.13
N VAL A 60 2.52 -4.78 -12.09
CA VAL A 60 1.15 -5.12 -11.67
C VAL A 60 0.15 -4.72 -12.75
N ILE A 61 0.31 -3.54 -13.37
CA ILE A 61 -0.54 -3.09 -14.47
C ILE A 61 -0.42 -4.03 -15.67
N MET A 62 0.79 -4.44 -16.05
CA MET A 62 1.01 -5.35 -17.16
C MET A 62 0.40 -6.74 -16.95
N VAL A 63 0.49 -7.26 -15.73
CA VAL A 63 -0.14 -8.54 -15.38
C VAL A 63 -1.67 -8.41 -15.34
N SER A 64 -2.17 -7.37 -14.67
CA SER A 64 -3.61 -7.16 -14.51
C SER A 64 -4.32 -6.93 -15.85
N SER A 65 -3.63 -6.28 -16.80
CA SER A 65 -4.11 -6.06 -18.17
C SER A 65 -3.98 -7.28 -19.09
N GLY A 66 -3.28 -8.34 -18.66
CA GLY A 66 -3.08 -9.56 -19.45
C GLY A 66 -1.95 -9.46 -20.48
N LEU A 67 -1.17 -8.39 -20.48
CA LEU A 67 -0.04 -8.19 -21.40
C LEU A 67 1.16 -9.07 -21.03
N VAL A 68 1.32 -9.39 -19.75
CA VAL A 68 2.41 -10.23 -19.24
C VAL A 68 1.83 -11.26 -18.26
N ALA A 69 2.25 -12.52 -18.37
CA ALA A 69 1.85 -13.55 -17.39
C ALA A 69 2.57 -13.36 -16.04
N ASP A 70 1.92 -13.70 -14.92
CA ASP A 70 2.51 -13.58 -13.57
C ASP A 70 3.90 -14.21 -13.45
N ARG A 71 4.07 -15.42 -14.01
CA ARG A 71 5.35 -16.13 -14.00
C ARG A 71 6.43 -15.37 -14.77
N ALA A 72 6.09 -14.85 -15.95
CA ALA A 72 7.02 -14.10 -16.77
C ALA A 72 7.43 -12.77 -16.11
N LEU A 73 6.53 -12.13 -15.36
CA LEU A 73 6.88 -10.97 -14.54
C LEU A 73 7.84 -11.35 -13.41
N ALA A 74 7.61 -12.47 -12.71
CA ALA A 74 8.48 -12.94 -11.64
C ALA A 74 9.92 -13.19 -12.16
N ASP A 75 10.05 -13.93 -13.27
CA ASP A 75 11.34 -14.22 -13.91
C ASP A 75 12.06 -12.91 -14.35
N SER A 76 11.29 -11.93 -14.84
CA SER A 76 11.82 -10.61 -15.25
C SER A 76 12.26 -9.76 -14.05
N LEU A 77 11.59 -9.88 -12.91
CA LEU A 77 11.98 -9.20 -11.67
C LEU A 77 13.27 -9.79 -11.09
N GLU A 78 13.45 -11.11 -11.17
CA GLU A 78 14.70 -11.79 -10.80
C GLU A 78 15.85 -11.33 -11.70
N THR A 79 15.65 -11.36 -13.02
CA THR A 79 16.63 -10.86 -14.00
C THR A 79 17.01 -9.41 -13.74
N ARG A 80 16.04 -8.55 -13.40
CA ARG A 80 16.30 -7.16 -13.01
C ARG A 80 17.13 -7.07 -11.72
N ALA A 81 16.85 -7.92 -10.73
CA ALA A 81 17.59 -7.91 -9.46
C ALA A 81 19.06 -8.32 -9.67
N GLU A 82 19.31 -9.25 -10.58
CA GLU A 82 20.66 -9.72 -10.92
C GLU A 82 21.45 -8.72 -11.78
N THR A 83 20.79 -8.13 -12.79
CA THR A 83 21.45 -7.31 -13.81
C THR A 83 21.42 -5.82 -13.53
N GLY A 84 20.50 -5.36 -12.68
CA GLY A 84 20.20 -3.94 -12.47
C GLY A 84 19.48 -3.26 -13.65
N VAL A 85 19.15 -3.99 -14.72
CA VAL A 85 18.46 -3.45 -15.90
C VAL A 85 17.00 -3.09 -15.55
N PRO A 86 16.46 -1.97 -16.02
CA PRO A 86 15.08 -1.57 -15.74
C PRO A 86 14.06 -2.61 -16.23
N LEU A 87 13.01 -2.85 -15.43
CA LEU A 87 12.02 -3.91 -15.67
C LEU A 87 11.42 -3.83 -17.08
N GLY A 88 11.02 -2.63 -17.55
CA GLY A 88 10.46 -2.46 -18.89
C GLY A 88 11.41 -2.92 -19.99
N LYS A 89 12.71 -2.62 -19.85
CA LYS A 89 13.73 -3.06 -20.81
C LYS A 89 13.95 -4.58 -20.77
N VAL A 90 13.93 -5.19 -19.58
CA VAL A 90 13.98 -6.65 -19.43
C VAL A 90 12.81 -7.30 -20.18
N LEU A 91 11.60 -6.79 -20.01
CA LEU A 91 10.39 -7.32 -20.66
C LEU A 91 10.45 -7.22 -22.20
N VAL A 92 10.94 -6.09 -22.72
CA VAL A 92 11.14 -5.91 -24.17
C VAL A 92 12.24 -6.84 -24.70
N MET A 93 13.37 -6.96 -24.00
CA MET A 93 14.48 -7.85 -24.39
C MET A 93 14.08 -9.33 -24.37
N ALA A 94 13.20 -9.72 -23.44
CA ALA A 94 12.65 -11.06 -23.36
C ALA A 94 11.56 -11.34 -24.42
N GLY A 95 11.18 -10.34 -25.23
CA GLY A 95 10.13 -10.46 -26.25
C GLY A 95 8.72 -10.63 -25.67
N LEU A 96 8.52 -10.28 -24.40
CA LEU A 96 7.23 -10.41 -23.71
C LEU A 96 6.25 -9.29 -24.07
N ILE A 97 6.78 -8.11 -24.40
CA ILE A 97 6.04 -6.94 -24.87
C ILE A 97 6.84 -6.23 -25.95
N THR A 98 6.18 -5.43 -26.79
CA THR A 98 6.89 -4.55 -27.71
C THR A 98 7.32 -3.25 -27.02
N GLU A 99 8.30 -2.55 -27.60
CA GLU A 99 8.68 -1.21 -27.13
C GLU A 99 7.52 -0.20 -27.25
N HIS A 100 6.68 -0.36 -28.28
CA HIS A 100 5.47 0.45 -28.48
C HIS A 100 4.48 0.27 -27.33
N ASP A 101 4.13 -0.98 -26.97
CA ASP A 101 3.22 -1.27 -25.85
C ASP A 101 3.74 -0.68 -24.53
N LEU A 102 5.05 -0.77 -24.31
CA LEU A 102 5.68 -0.21 -23.13
C LEU A 102 5.54 1.32 -23.11
N ILE A 103 5.82 2.00 -24.23
CA ILE A 103 5.69 3.46 -24.33
C ILE A 103 4.24 3.89 -24.07
N ASP A 104 3.25 3.19 -24.60
CA ASP A 104 1.83 3.51 -24.41
C ASP A 104 1.42 3.41 -22.94
N ILE A 105 1.79 2.32 -22.25
CA ILE A 105 1.49 2.16 -20.81
C ILE A 105 2.19 3.25 -19.99
N LEU A 106 3.44 3.58 -20.32
CA LEU A 106 4.18 4.64 -19.63
C LEU A 106 3.54 6.01 -19.85
N ALA A 107 3.07 6.29 -21.06
CA ALA A 107 2.32 7.50 -21.39
C ALA A 107 1.02 7.59 -20.58
N THR A 108 0.25 6.49 -20.48
CA THR A 108 -0.93 6.41 -19.62
C THR A 108 -0.56 6.65 -18.15
N LYS A 109 0.46 5.96 -17.63
CA LYS A 109 0.93 6.18 -16.24
C LYS A 109 1.31 7.63 -15.97
N ILE A 110 1.98 8.31 -16.90
CA ILE A 110 2.34 9.73 -16.76
C ILE A 110 1.08 10.58 -16.72
N ARG A 111 0.16 10.43 -17.69
CA ARG A 111 -1.09 11.21 -17.75
C ARG A 111 -1.94 11.03 -16.50
N GLU A 112 -2.10 9.81 -16.01
CA GLU A 112 -2.87 9.51 -14.81
C GLU A 112 -2.19 10.03 -13.54
N THR A 113 -0.86 9.93 -13.45
CA THR A 113 -0.09 10.48 -12.32
C THR A 113 -0.23 11.99 -12.25
N VAL A 114 -0.06 12.70 -13.38
CA VAL A 114 -0.20 14.17 -13.44
C VAL A 114 -1.63 14.57 -13.12
N THR A 115 -2.62 13.88 -13.71
CA THR A 115 -4.04 14.15 -13.43
C THR A 115 -4.33 14.04 -11.94
N ASP A 116 -3.91 12.96 -11.28
CA ASP A 116 -4.21 12.77 -9.86
C ASP A 116 -3.48 13.77 -8.96
N VAL A 117 -2.17 14.01 -9.13
CA VAL A 117 -1.45 14.97 -8.26
C VAL A 117 -1.99 16.40 -8.40
N CYS A 118 -2.51 16.77 -9.57
CA CYS A 118 -3.19 18.06 -9.75
C CYS A 118 -4.56 18.14 -9.02
N THR A 119 -5.15 17.03 -8.59
CA THR A 119 -6.33 17.04 -7.73
C THR A 119 -6.00 17.23 -6.24
N TRP A 120 -4.73 17.13 -5.84
CA TRP A 120 -4.34 17.18 -4.44
C TRP A 120 -4.33 18.62 -3.91
N SER A 121 -5.13 18.88 -2.87
CA SER A 121 -5.17 20.18 -2.17
C SER A 121 -4.19 20.27 -0.99
N GLU A 122 -3.71 19.14 -0.51
CA GLU A 122 -2.80 19.00 0.63
C GLU A 122 -1.69 18.02 0.30
N GLY A 123 -0.54 18.19 0.95
CA GLY A 123 0.65 17.36 0.76
C GLY A 123 1.89 18.21 0.57
N THR A 124 2.98 17.56 0.22
CA THR A 124 4.28 18.18 -0.02
C THR A 124 4.80 17.83 -1.40
N PHE A 125 5.72 18.65 -1.89
CA PHE A 125 6.48 18.36 -3.11
C PHE A 125 7.97 18.61 -2.89
N ASP A 126 8.77 17.90 -3.68
CA ASP A 126 10.22 18.06 -3.77
C ASP A 126 10.64 17.98 -5.25
N ALA A 127 11.14 19.09 -5.79
CA ALA A 127 11.71 19.17 -7.13
C ALA A 127 13.20 19.51 -7.02
N VAL A 128 14.04 18.47 -7.11
CA VAL A 128 15.50 18.59 -6.99
C VAL A 128 16.14 18.21 -8.32
N PRO A 129 16.88 19.12 -8.96
CA PRO A 129 17.71 18.76 -10.11
C PRO A 129 18.68 17.64 -9.72
N LYS A 130 18.82 16.63 -10.57
CA LYS A 130 19.84 15.59 -10.39
C LYS A 130 20.77 15.55 -11.60
N THR A 131 22.06 15.47 -11.33
CA THR A 131 23.10 15.36 -12.37
C THR A 131 23.10 13.99 -13.04
N GLN A 132 22.70 12.94 -12.31
CA GLN A 132 22.54 11.60 -12.84
C GLN A 132 21.08 11.18 -12.76
N MET A 133 20.48 10.98 -13.92
CA MET A 133 19.11 10.51 -14.06
C MET A 133 19.06 9.00 -13.77
N PRO A 134 17.96 8.48 -13.20
CA PRO A 134 17.77 7.05 -13.10
C PRO A 134 17.82 6.41 -14.49
N ALA A 135 18.51 5.28 -14.63
CA ALA A 135 18.39 4.48 -15.84
C ALA A 135 16.96 3.94 -15.91
N THR A 136 16.13 4.51 -16.77
CA THR A 136 14.73 4.10 -16.99
C THR A 136 14.60 3.11 -18.15
N GLY A 137 15.59 3.07 -19.04
CA GLY A 137 15.62 2.17 -20.20
C GLY A 137 14.82 2.75 -21.35
N VAL A 138 13.56 2.33 -21.48
CA VAL A 138 12.60 2.86 -22.46
C VAL A 138 11.79 3.96 -21.82
N ASN A 139 11.63 5.10 -22.50
CA ASN A 139 10.94 6.28 -21.99
C ASN A 139 9.78 6.67 -22.90
N ALA A 140 8.67 7.05 -22.28
CA ALA A 140 7.66 7.85 -22.97
C ALA A 140 8.13 9.31 -23.00
N GLN A 141 7.72 10.12 -23.98
CA GLN A 141 8.08 11.54 -24.04
C GLN A 141 6.82 12.39 -24.05
N LEU A 142 6.42 12.87 -22.87
CA LEU A 142 5.22 13.68 -22.72
C LEU A 142 5.57 15.09 -22.23
N PRO A 143 5.44 16.13 -23.08
CA PRO A 143 5.62 17.50 -22.66
C PRO A 143 4.73 17.85 -21.45
N ILE A 144 5.31 18.54 -20.47
CA ILE A 144 4.60 18.91 -19.24
C ILE A 144 3.31 19.70 -19.57
N GLU A 145 3.39 20.64 -20.51
CA GLU A 145 2.25 21.48 -20.88
C GLU A 145 1.05 20.67 -21.41
N ILE A 146 1.31 19.60 -22.16
CA ILE A 146 0.26 18.70 -22.65
C ILE A 146 -0.37 17.96 -21.48
N CYS A 147 0.45 17.43 -20.55
CA CYS A 147 -0.05 16.72 -19.38
C CYS A 147 -0.91 17.62 -18.48
N ILE A 148 -0.48 18.87 -18.27
CA ILE A 148 -1.25 19.86 -17.49
C ILE A 148 -2.56 20.20 -18.19
N THR A 149 -2.55 20.35 -19.52
CA THR A 149 -3.76 20.62 -20.31
C THR A 149 -4.78 19.48 -20.16
N VAL A 150 -4.32 18.23 -20.26
CA VAL A 150 -5.17 17.04 -20.04
C VAL A 150 -5.69 17.00 -18.60
N ALA A 151 -4.83 17.24 -17.61
CA ALA A 151 -5.21 17.26 -16.21
C ALA A 151 -6.28 18.32 -15.92
N ARG A 152 -6.10 19.57 -16.39
CA ARG A 152 -7.08 20.65 -16.21
C ARG A 152 -8.46 20.31 -16.76
N ARG A 153 -8.53 19.62 -17.91
CA ARG A 153 -9.80 19.15 -18.49
C ARG A 153 -10.46 18.05 -17.66
N ARG A 154 -9.66 17.13 -17.12
CA ARG A 154 -10.13 15.96 -16.36
C ARG A 154 -10.46 16.26 -14.90
N MET A 155 -9.81 17.26 -14.29
CA MET A 155 -9.92 17.56 -12.85
C MET A 155 -11.34 17.83 -12.34
N PRO A 156 -12.19 18.66 -13.00
CA PRO A 156 -13.55 18.91 -12.51
C PRO A 156 -14.36 17.60 -12.40
N ARG A 157 -14.38 16.82 -13.48
CA ARG A 157 -15.07 15.52 -13.50
C ARG A 157 -14.44 14.52 -12.53
N MET A 158 -13.12 14.48 -12.41
CA MET A 158 -12.44 13.62 -11.44
C MET A 158 -12.84 13.95 -9.99
N ARG A 159 -13.06 15.22 -9.64
CA ARG A 159 -13.56 15.58 -8.31
C ARG A 159 -14.98 15.07 -8.06
N GLU A 160 -15.85 15.13 -9.06
CA GLU A 160 -17.21 14.56 -8.98
C GLU A 160 -17.17 13.03 -8.85
N ILE A 161 -16.37 12.36 -9.69
CA ILE A 161 -16.12 10.92 -9.64
C ILE A 161 -15.66 10.53 -8.23
N MET A 162 -14.69 11.25 -7.66
CA MET A 162 -14.20 10.96 -6.31
C MET A 162 -15.22 11.32 -5.23
N HIS A 163 -16.20 12.19 -5.47
CA HIS A 163 -17.32 12.40 -4.55
C HIS A 163 -18.28 11.20 -4.54
N VAL A 164 -18.53 10.59 -5.71
CA VAL A 164 -19.39 9.40 -5.86
C VAL A 164 -18.69 8.14 -5.31
N LEU A 165 -17.46 7.90 -5.75
CA LEU A 165 -16.68 6.72 -5.39
C LEU A 165 -16.08 6.84 -3.99
N GLY A 166 -15.61 8.03 -3.61
CA GLY A 166 -15.03 8.39 -2.32
C GLY A 166 -13.55 8.03 -2.09
N ALA A 167 -13.02 7.01 -2.79
CA ALA A 167 -11.64 6.51 -2.62
C ALA A 167 -11.31 5.53 -3.75
N ASP A 168 -10.01 5.33 -4.00
CA ASP A 168 -9.50 4.46 -5.05
C ASP A 168 -9.69 2.96 -4.72
N ASP A 169 -9.62 2.60 -3.44
CA ASP A 169 -9.78 1.24 -2.93
C ASP A 169 -11.24 0.84 -2.69
N VAL A 170 -12.19 1.64 -3.20
CA VAL A 170 -13.63 1.38 -3.05
C VAL A 170 -14.02 0.06 -3.72
N LEU A 171 -14.83 -0.72 -3.01
CA LEU A 171 -15.44 -1.94 -3.54
C LEU A 171 -16.89 -1.68 -3.95
N PHE A 172 -17.42 -2.57 -4.79
CA PHE A 172 -18.77 -2.47 -5.31
C PHE A 172 -19.59 -3.72 -4.96
N TYR A 173 -20.90 -3.56 -5.11
CA TYR A 173 -21.89 -4.62 -5.13
C TYR A 173 -22.74 -4.46 -6.38
N ALA A 174 -22.84 -5.54 -7.16
CA ALA A 174 -23.76 -5.62 -8.28
C ALA A 174 -25.11 -6.19 -7.80
N PRO A 175 -26.22 -5.45 -7.92
CA PRO A 175 -27.51 -5.97 -7.50
C PRO A 175 -27.95 -7.18 -8.36
N PRO A 176 -28.47 -8.27 -7.77
CA PRO A 176 -28.81 -9.49 -8.50
C PRO A 176 -29.87 -9.32 -9.59
N ALA A 177 -30.70 -8.28 -9.48
CA ALA A 177 -31.78 -7.97 -10.41
C ALA A 177 -31.32 -7.13 -11.61
N ILE A 178 -30.07 -6.66 -11.64
CA ILE A 178 -29.54 -5.83 -12.71
C ILE A 178 -28.82 -6.70 -13.72
N THR A 179 -29.22 -6.56 -14.99
CA THR A 179 -28.53 -7.21 -16.11
C THR A 179 -27.19 -6.55 -16.35
N PRO A 180 -26.11 -7.32 -16.62
CA PRO A 180 -24.82 -6.76 -17.01
C PRO A 180 -24.96 -5.82 -18.22
N PRO A 181 -24.12 -4.77 -18.31
CA PRO A 181 -24.03 -3.95 -19.52
C PRO A 181 -23.73 -4.82 -20.74
N ALA A 182 -24.27 -4.43 -21.91
CA ALA A 182 -23.92 -5.09 -23.15
C ALA A 182 -22.41 -4.92 -23.43
N ALA A 183 -21.78 -5.96 -23.97
CA ALA A 183 -20.40 -5.87 -24.42
C ALA A 183 -20.32 -4.91 -25.62
N GLY A 184 -19.67 -3.77 -25.43
CA GLY A 184 -19.34 -2.85 -26.51
C GLY A 184 -18.03 -3.26 -27.15
N SER A 185 -17.99 -3.40 -28.48
CA SER A 185 -16.79 -3.85 -29.20
C SER A 185 -15.82 -2.74 -29.59
N ASP A 186 -16.19 -1.46 -29.43
CA ASP A 186 -15.44 -0.30 -29.99
C ASP A 186 -15.02 0.76 -28.95
N GLU A 187 -15.18 0.51 -27.65
CA GLU A 187 -14.74 1.46 -26.62
C GLU A 187 -13.38 1.08 -26.03
N VAL A 188 -12.55 2.09 -25.73
CA VAL A 188 -11.26 1.96 -25.02
C VAL A 188 -11.44 1.23 -23.68
N ILE A 189 -12.65 1.28 -23.12
CA ILE A 189 -13.03 0.64 -21.86
C ILE A 189 -14.25 -0.26 -22.12
N ASP A 190 -14.10 -1.56 -21.89
CA ASP A 190 -15.19 -2.51 -21.92
C ASP A 190 -16.01 -2.44 -20.60
N LEU A 191 -17.21 -1.85 -20.69
CA LEU A 191 -18.14 -1.70 -19.56
C LEU A 191 -18.60 -3.04 -18.99
N ALA A 192 -18.78 -4.07 -19.82
CA ALA A 192 -19.19 -5.40 -19.34
C ALA A 192 -18.06 -6.03 -18.51
N ARG A 193 -16.81 -5.86 -18.94
CA ARG A 193 -15.64 -6.30 -18.17
C ARG A 193 -15.45 -5.50 -16.88
N ILE A 194 -15.65 -4.17 -16.89
CA ILE A 194 -15.63 -3.37 -15.64
C ILE A 194 -16.66 -3.91 -14.65
N TRP A 195 -17.90 -4.11 -15.11
CA TRP A 195 -18.98 -4.59 -14.26
C TRP A 195 -18.64 -5.97 -13.67
N ALA A 196 -18.12 -6.89 -14.47
CA ALA A 196 -17.74 -8.24 -14.02
C ALA A 196 -16.64 -8.20 -12.95
N LEU A 197 -15.61 -7.36 -13.14
CA LEU A 197 -14.54 -7.21 -12.15
C LEU A 197 -15.04 -6.53 -10.86
N ALA A 198 -15.96 -5.58 -10.97
CA ALA A 198 -16.62 -4.95 -9.82
C ALA A 198 -17.49 -5.95 -9.04
N ALA A 199 -18.23 -6.81 -9.75
CA ALA A 199 -19.03 -7.89 -9.17
C ALA A 199 -18.15 -8.94 -8.45
N ASP A 200 -16.94 -9.19 -8.95
CA ASP A 200 -15.88 -10.01 -8.34
C ASP A 200 -15.16 -9.32 -7.15
N ARG A 201 -15.76 -8.26 -6.58
CA ARG A 201 -15.27 -7.57 -5.38
C ARG A 201 -13.87 -6.96 -5.55
N ARG A 202 -13.47 -6.61 -6.76
CA ARG A 202 -12.23 -5.87 -7.00
C ARG A 202 -12.41 -4.38 -6.71
N SER A 203 -11.34 -3.74 -6.23
CA SER A 203 -11.35 -2.30 -5.97
C SER A 203 -11.33 -1.49 -7.26
N ALA A 204 -11.82 -0.24 -7.22
CA ALA A 204 -11.74 0.64 -8.39
C ALA A 204 -10.30 0.76 -8.94
N SER A 205 -9.29 0.85 -8.05
CA SER A 205 -7.88 0.81 -8.43
C SER A 205 -7.44 -0.49 -9.11
N ASP A 206 -7.87 -1.66 -8.60
CA ASP A 206 -7.51 -2.94 -9.22
C ASP A 206 -8.19 -3.12 -10.58
N ILE A 207 -9.41 -2.61 -10.72
CA ILE A 207 -10.12 -2.57 -12.01
C ILE A 207 -9.33 -1.68 -12.98
N ALA A 208 -8.92 -0.48 -12.57
CA ALA A 208 -8.13 0.40 -13.42
C ALA A 208 -6.79 -0.23 -13.86
N ALA A 209 -6.12 -0.96 -12.96
CA ALA A 209 -4.92 -1.72 -13.31
C ALA A 209 -5.19 -2.77 -14.41
N ALA A 210 -6.39 -3.36 -14.45
CA ALA A 210 -6.80 -4.31 -15.49
C ALA A 210 -7.07 -3.68 -16.87
N PHE A 211 -7.18 -2.34 -16.93
CA PHE A 211 -7.31 -1.55 -18.16
C PHE A 211 -6.04 -0.72 -18.41
N ALA A 212 -4.86 -1.36 -18.35
CA ALA A 212 -3.55 -0.75 -18.59
C ALA A 212 -3.26 0.49 -17.71
N GLY A 213 -3.93 0.60 -16.56
CA GLY A 213 -3.80 1.73 -15.65
C GLY A 213 -4.59 2.98 -16.06
N GLU A 214 -5.56 2.88 -16.98
CA GLU A 214 -6.48 3.97 -17.39
C GLU A 214 -7.45 4.34 -16.24
N ARG A 215 -6.90 4.97 -15.19
CA ARG A 215 -7.63 5.32 -13.97
C ARG A 215 -8.77 6.28 -14.23
N TYR A 216 -8.55 7.37 -14.96
CA TYR A 216 -9.59 8.35 -15.26
C TYR A 216 -10.81 7.72 -15.93
N ALA A 217 -10.61 7.03 -17.06
CA ALA A 217 -11.71 6.45 -17.85
C ALA A 217 -12.42 5.33 -17.08
N THR A 218 -11.67 4.47 -16.39
CA THR A 218 -12.25 3.39 -15.57
C THR A 218 -13.09 3.95 -14.43
N PHE A 219 -12.59 4.95 -13.71
CA PHE A 219 -13.31 5.53 -12.57
C PHE A 219 -14.54 6.30 -13.04
N ASP A 220 -14.48 6.97 -14.17
CA ASP A 220 -15.63 7.65 -14.76
C ASP A 220 -16.73 6.64 -15.13
N ALA A 221 -16.37 5.51 -15.75
CA ALA A 221 -17.33 4.43 -16.04
C ALA A 221 -17.94 3.85 -14.76
N LEU A 222 -17.13 3.59 -13.72
CA LEU A 222 -17.62 3.11 -12.42
C LEU A 222 -18.55 4.12 -11.75
N ALA A 223 -18.23 5.43 -11.81
CA ALA A 223 -19.08 6.48 -11.25
C ALA A 223 -20.44 6.52 -11.96
N HIS A 224 -20.47 6.48 -13.30
CA HIS A 224 -21.73 6.41 -14.06
C HIS A 224 -22.54 5.14 -13.73
N MET A 225 -21.88 3.99 -13.53
CA MET A 225 -22.56 2.77 -13.09
C MET A 225 -23.16 2.90 -11.69
N VAL A 226 -22.51 3.63 -10.79
CA VAL A 226 -23.03 3.92 -9.46
C VAL A 226 -24.20 4.91 -9.52
N GLU A 227 -24.08 5.97 -10.30
CA GLU A 227 -25.11 7.00 -10.48
C GLU A 227 -26.39 6.42 -11.13
N SER A 228 -26.23 5.49 -12.07
CA SER A 228 -27.35 4.76 -12.70
C SER A 228 -27.93 3.63 -11.85
N GLY A 229 -27.31 3.29 -10.72
CA GLY A 229 -27.73 2.17 -9.86
C GLY A 229 -27.35 0.78 -10.39
N THR A 230 -26.55 0.71 -11.45
CA THR A 230 -26.02 -0.55 -12.01
C THR A 230 -25.02 -1.21 -11.06
N LEU A 231 -24.27 -0.39 -10.33
CA LEU A 231 -23.41 -0.79 -9.22
C LEU A 231 -23.76 0.02 -7.98
N ILE A 232 -23.47 -0.52 -6.81
CA ILE A 232 -23.61 0.18 -5.53
C ILE A 232 -22.26 0.14 -4.82
N VAL A 233 -21.83 1.29 -4.27
CA VAL A 233 -20.62 1.36 -3.45
C VAL A 233 -20.82 0.56 -2.15
N ASP A 234 -19.89 -0.36 -1.84
CA ASP A 234 -19.89 -1.10 -0.58
C ASP A 234 -19.39 -0.20 0.57
N ARG A 235 -20.34 0.50 1.20
CA ARG A 235 -20.07 1.38 2.34
C ARG A 235 -19.62 0.61 3.58
N ARG A 236 -20.06 -0.63 3.77
CA ARG A 236 -19.68 -1.45 4.94
C ARG A 236 -18.21 -1.78 4.92
N TYR A 237 -17.68 -2.13 3.75
CA TYR A 237 -16.25 -2.36 3.57
C TYR A 237 -15.46 -1.08 3.88
N ARG A 238 -15.87 0.07 3.32
CA ARG A 238 -15.21 1.36 3.58
C ARG A 238 -15.19 1.72 5.07
N GLU A 239 -16.31 1.60 5.78
CA GLU A 239 -16.40 1.93 7.20
C GLU A 239 -15.45 1.07 8.05
N ARG A 240 -15.39 -0.24 7.74
CA ARG A 240 -14.46 -1.17 8.39
C ARG A 240 -13.00 -0.78 8.14
N THR A 241 -12.64 -0.48 6.88
CA THR A 241 -11.28 -0.08 6.53
C THR A 241 -10.90 1.26 7.16
N ASN A 242 -11.78 2.26 7.16
CA ASN A 242 -11.54 3.54 7.83
C ASN A 242 -11.30 3.36 9.33
N SER A 243 -12.15 2.57 10.01
CA SER A 243 -11.99 2.27 11.42
C SER A 243 -10.64 1.59 11.71
N ALA A 244 -10.25 0.61 10.89
CA ALA A 244 -8.97 -0.09 11.03
C ALA A 244 -7.76 0.85 10.82
N VAL A 245 -7.82 1.73 9.82
CA VAL A 245 -6.74 2.69 9.54
C VAL A 245 -6.61 3.74 10.65
N GLU A 246 -7.72 4.23 11.19
CA GLU A 246 -7.73 5.16 12.33
C GLU A 246 -7.10 4.53 13.58
N LEU A 247 -7.46 3.27 13.90
CA LEU A 247 -6.83 2.51 14.97
C LEU A 247 -5.32 2.34 14.74
N ALA A 248 -4.91 1.99 13.52
CA ALA A 248 -3.49 1.86 13.18
C ALA A 248 -2.73 3.20 13.33
N ALA A 249 -3.37 4.33 12.97
CA ALA A 249 -2.80 5.66 13.16
C ALA A 249 -2.66 6.02 14.65
N GLY A 250 -3.67 5.74 15.46
CA GLY A 250 -3.63 5.90 16.92
C GLY A 250 -2.51 5.07 17.56
N ALA A 251 -2.33 3.83 17.09
CA ALA A 251 -1.27 2.93 17.55
C ALA A 251 0.13 3.51 17.28
N ARG A 252 0.36 4.09 16.09
CA ARG A 252 1.60 4.82 15.78
C ARG A 252 1.79 6.06 16.67
N GLY A 253 0.69 6.73 17.03
CA GLY A 253 0.69 7.83 18.00
C GLY A 253 1.24 7.40 19.36
N ARG A 254 0.71 6.31 19.93
CA ARG A 254 1.18 5.74 21.20
C ARG A 254 2.63 5.31 21.16
N LEU A 255 3.06 4.69 20.05
CA LEU A 255 4.47 4.32 19.86
C LEU A 255 5.40 5.53 19.96
N ARG A 256 5.02 6.67 19.36
CA ARG A 256 5.81 7.93 19.45
C ARG A 256 5.86 8.50 20.86
N GLN A 257 4.83 8.26 21.68
CA GLN A 257 4.76 8.67 23.08
C GLN A 257 5.48 7.70 24.03
N GLY A 258 5.98 6.57 23.52
CA GLY A 258 6.71 5.56 24.30
C GLY A 258 5.84 4.43 24.87
N ASP A 259 4.52 4.51 24.74
CA ASP A 259 3.59 3.44 25.15
C ASP A 259 3.56 2.31 24.10
N ARG A 260 4.57 1.43 24.16
CA ARG A 260 4.73 0.33 23.19
C ARG A 260 3.72 -0.80 23.41
N ALA A 261 3.31 -1.06 24.66
CA ALA A 261 2.32 -2.08 24.98
C ALA A 261 0.94 -1.68 24.46
N GLY A 262 0.49 -0.46 24.79
CA GLY A 262 -0.78 0.08 24.31
C GLY A 262 -0.79 0.35 22.81
N ALA A 263 0.37 0.62 22.19
CA ALA A 263 0.50 0.67 20.73
C ALA A 263 0.28 -0.70 20.09
N LEU A 264 0.89 -1.77 20.63
CA LEU A 264 0.75 -3.11 20.07
C LEU A 264 -0.70 -3.61 20.16
N ALA A 265 -1.36 -3.45 21.31
CA ALA A 265 -2.75 -3.85 21.49
C ALA A 265 -3.69 -3.19 20.47
N MET A 266 -3.54 -1.87 20.26
CA MET A 266 -4.35 -1.11 19.30
C MET A 266 -4.04 -1.52 17.85
N ALA A 267 -2.77 -1.81 17.52
CA ALA A 267 -2.39 -2.29 16.20
C ALA A 267 -2.94 -3.70 15.90
N THR A 268 -3.01 -4.59 16.91
CA THR A 268 -3.64 -5.91 16.78
C THR A 268 -5.13 -5.78 16.48
N GLN A 269 -5.84 -4.88 17.17
CA GLN A 269 -7.26 -4.62 16.91
C GLN A 269 -7.50 -4.13 15.49
N ALA A 270 -6.66 -3.18 15.01
CA ALA A 270 -6.72 -2.71 13.63
C ALA A 270 -6.54 -3.86 12.63
N LEU A 271 -5.55 -4.72 12.85
CA LEU A 271 -5.27 -5.88 11.99
C LEU A 271 -6.42 -6.89 11.98
N HIS A 272 -7.11 -7.08 13.11
CA HIS A 272 -8.26 -7.97 13.18
C HIS A 272 -9.48 -7.42 12.43
N GLN A 273 -9.67 -6.10 12.42
CA GLN A 273 -10.76 -5.46 11.69
C GLN A 273 -10.57 -5.51 10.17
N ASP A 274 -9.36 -5.28 9.67
CA ASP A 274 -9.04 -5.40 8.25
C ASP A 274 -7.67 -6.07 8.03
N PRO A 275 -7.64 -7.41 7.97
CA PRO A 275 -6.40 -8.17 7.77
C PRO A 275 -5.76 -7.93 6.40
N SER A 276 -6.56 -7.59 5.39
CA SER A 276 -6.09 -7.38 4.01
C SER A 276 -5.34 -6.07 3.83
N ASN A 277 -5.69 -5.03 4.59
CA ASN A 277 -5.18 -3.69 4.39
C ASN A 277 -3.65 -3.59 4.59
N ALA A 278 -2.96 -3.05 3.58
CA ALA A 278 -1.50 -2.97 3.56
C ALA A 278 -0.92 -2.01 4.60
N GLU A 279 -1.58 -0.89 4.87
CA GLU A 279 -1.12 0.09 5.86
C GLU A 279 -1.26 -0.44 7.28
N VAL A 280 -2.39 -1.10 7.57
CA VAL A 280 -2.64 -1.77 8.86
C VAL A 280 -1.55 -2.82 9.13
N ARG A 281 -1.29 -3.70 8.16
CA ARG A 281 -0.21 -4.72 8.25
C ARG A 281 1.17 -4.10 8.47
N LYS A 282 1.51 -3.05 7.72
CA LYS A 282 2.81 -2.35 7.85
C LYS A 282 2.97 -1.72 9.24
N SER A 283 1.90 -1.11 9.75
CA SER A 283 1.89 -0.47 11.07
C SER A 283 2.06 -1.51 12.17
N PHE A 284 1.29 -2.60 12.11
CA PHE A 284 1.43 -3.73 13.03
C PHE A 284 2.85 -4.26 13.06
N ALA A 285 3.43 -4.60 11.89
CA ALA A 285 4.78 -5.17 11.83
C ALA A 285 5.86 -4.22 12.38
N SER A 286 5.70 -2.90 12.22
CA SER A 286 6.63 -1.92 12.78
C SER A 286 6.51 -1.79 14.30
N ILE A 287 5.28 -1.82 14.82
CA ILE A 287 5.01 -1.67 16.26
C ILE A 287 5.39 -2.96 17.00
N GLU A 288 5.07 -4.13 16.45
CA GLU A 288 5.48 -5.45 16.97
C GLU A 288 7.00 -5.48 17.13
N ARG A 289 7.76 -5.15 16.09
CA ARG A 289 9.22 -5.08 16.16
C ARG A 289 9.73 -4.16 17.26
N ALA A 290 9.12 -2.98 17.43
CA ALA A 290 9.52 -2.03 18.46
C ALA A 290 9.25 -2.56 19.88
N ARG A 291 8.09 -3.20 20.11
CA ARG A 291 7.75 -3.80 21.42
C ARG A 291 8.61 -5.02 21.72
N VAL A 292 8.83 -5.89 20.74
CA VAL A 292 9.72 -7.06 20.88
C VAL A 292 11.14 -6.61 21.23
N ALA A 293 11.68 -5.57 20.58
CA ALA A 293 13.00 -5.05 20.91
C ALA A 293 13.11 -4.48 22.33
N GLU A 294 12.06 -3.81 22.83
CA GLU A 294 11.99 -3.33 24.22
C GLU A 294 11.99 -4.49 25.22
N VAL A 295 11.11 -5.47 25.02
CA VAL A 295 10.99 -6.64 25.89
C VAL A 295 12.28 -7.47 25.86
N ALA A 296 12.87 -7.68 24.68
CA ALA A 296 14.16 -8.37 24.54
C ALA A 296 15.25 -7.66 25.34
N LYS A 297 15.32 -6.32 25.28
CA LYS A 297 16.29 -5.54 26.06
C LYS A 297 16.05 -5.68 27.56
N GLN A 298 14.81 -5.74 28.02
CA GLN A 298 14.47 -5.88 29.44
C GLN A 298 14.75 -7.30 29.97
N LEU A 299 14.35 -8.32 29.21
CA LEU A 299 14.34 -9.71 29.67
C LEU A 299 15.61 -10.49 29.32
N LEU A 300 16.21 -10.25 28.15
CA LEU A 300 17.35 -11.02 27.63
C LEU A 300 18.70 -10.33 27.85
N SER A 301 18.73 -9.15 28.46
CA SER A 301 20.00 -8.45 28.78
C SER A 301 20.82 -9.13 29.87
N ARG A 302 20.21 -10.05 30.63
CA ARG A 302 20.85 -10.85 31.66
C ARG A 302 20.36 -12.29 31.55
N HIS A 303 21.19 -13.22 32.01
CA HIS A 303 20.78 -14.60 32.14
C HIS A 303 19.68 -14.71 33.20
N ARG A 304 18.56 -15.34 32.82
CA ARG A 304 17.33 -15.45 33.61
C ARG A 304 16.81 -16.88 33.51
N VAL A 305 16.42 -17.46 34.64
CA VAL A 305 15.83 -18.79 34.74
C VAL A 305 14.42 -18.63 35.29
N PRO A 306 13.40 -18.67 34.42
CA PRO A 306 12.01 -18.47 34.83
C PRO A 306 11.54 -19.53 35.83
N ARG A 307 10.72 -19.12 36.80
CA ARG A 307 10.05 -20.01 37.77
C ARG A 307 8.55 -19.81 37.70
N ARG A 308 7.81 -20.91 37.67
CA ARG A 308 6.35 -20.88 37.68
C ARG A 308 5.85 -20.57 39.10
N LEU A 309 5.06 -19.51 39.24
CA LEU A 309 4.51 -19.08 40.53
C LEU A 309 3.12 -19.67 40.83
N ARG A 310 2.34 -19.97 39.79
CA ARG A 310 0.97 -20.50 39.92
C ARG A 310 0.77 -21.74 39.05
N GLU A 311 0.00 -22.70 39.56
CA GLU A 311 -0.53 -23.76 38.72
C GLU A 311 -1.71 -23.24 37.88
N LEU A 312 -1.67 -23.52 36.59
CA LEU A 312 -2.69 -23.10 35.65
C LEU A 312 -3.77 -24.18 35.55
N GLU A 313 -4.80 -24.07 36.38
CA GLU A 313 -6.06 -24.79 36.16
C GLU A 313 -6.89 -24.13 35.04
N ALA A 314 -7.86 -24.87 34.49
CA ALA A 314 -8.66 -24.42 33.35
C ALA A 314 -9.46 -23.15 33.67
N SER A 315 -9.97 -23.00 34.89
CA SER A 315 -10.69 -21.83 35.39
C SER A 315 -9.76 -20.61 35.54
N ALA A 316 -8.60 -20.78 36.18
CA ALA A 316 -7.63 -19.71 36.43
C ALA A 316 -7.02 -19.14 35.12
N SER A 317 -6.86 -19.98 34.11
CA SER A 317 -6.34 -19.55 32.80
C SER A 317 -7.30 -18.61 32.07
N SER A 318 -8.62 -18.84 32.21
CA SER A 318 -9.66 -18.01 31.62
C SER A 318 -9.85 -16.68 32.36
N GLU A 319 -9.71 -16.67 33.69
CA GLU A 319 -9.80 -15.44 34.50
C GLU A 319 -8.67 -14.46 34.20
N LEU A 320 -7.48 -14.98 33.90
CA LEU A 320 -6.29 -14.18 33.57
C LEU A 320 -6.19 -13.83 32.07
N GLY A 321 -7.16 -14.24 31.24
CA GLY A 321 -7.19 -13.94 29.81
C GLY A 321 -6.02 -14.54 29.02
N LEU A 322 -5.47 -15.68 29.47
CA LEU A 322 -4.30 -16.29 28.84
C LEU A 322 -4.67 -16.99 27.53
N SER A 323 -3.85 -16.77 26.52
CA SER A 323 -3.89 -17.50 25.25
C SER A 323 -3.42 -18.95 25.42
N THR A 324 -3.77 -19.81 24.46
CA THR A 324 -3.31 -21.20 24.43
C THR A 324 -1.78 -21.30 24.42
N VAL A 325 -1.11 -20.39 23.71
CA VAL A 325 0.36 -20.31 23.64
C VAL A 325 0.95 -19.98 25.00
N GLU A 326 0.38 -19.01 25.73
CA GLU A 326 0.85 -18.64 27.07
C GLU A 326 0.68 -19.78 28.08
N VAL A 327 -0.43 -20.49 28.02
CA VAL A 327 -0.67 -21.67 28.87
C VAL A 327 0.34 -22.79 28.57
N GLU A 328 0.63 -23.04 27.30
CA GLU A 328 1.62 -24.03 26.89
C GLU A 328 3.03 -23.64 27.36
N LEU A 329 3.44 -22.38 27.12
CA LEU A 329 4.75 -21.87 27.54
C LEU A 329 4.92 -21.92 29.05
N ALA A 330 3.89 -21.51 29.82
CA ALA A 330 3.93 -21.57 31.28
C ALA A 330 4.06 -23.00 31.82
N LYS A 331 3.46 -24.00 31.16
CA LYS A 331 3.60 -25.43 31.55
C LYS A 331 5.02 -25.98 31.33
N ARG A 332 5.78 -25.39 30.41
CA ARG A 332 7.17 -25.80 30.11
C ARG A 332 8.19 -25.24 31.09
N ILE A 333 7.78 -24.33 31.98
CA ILE A 333 8.67 -23.72 32.98
C ILE A 333 8.83 -24.67 34.17
N ASP A 334 9.99 -25.30 34.24
CA ASP A 334 10.39 -26.23 35.31
C ASP A 334 11.48 -25.65 36.25
N GLY A 335 11.90 -24.39 36.01
CA GLY A 335 12.96 -23.74 36.77
C GLY A 335 14.38 -24.20 36.43
N ARG A 336 14.58 -24.96 35.34
CA ARG A 336 15.90 -25.48 34.93
C ARG A 336 16.45 -24.78 33.68
N TRP A 337 15.57 -24.40 32.77
CA TRP A 337 15.96 -23.80 31.49
C TRP A 337 15.98 -22.27 31.55
N ASP A 338 16.95 -21.66 30.88
CA ASP A 338 17.01 -20.22 30.75
C ASP A 338 15.96 -19.70 29.75
N LEU A 339 15.58 -18.43 29.91
CA LEU A 339 14.53 -17.80 29.10
C LEU A 339 14.83 -17.84 27.60
N LEU A 340 16.10 -17.67 27.20
CA LEU A 340 16.46 -17.68 25.76
C LEU A 340 16.27 -19.07 25.17
N SER A 341 16.67 -20.13 25.90
CA SER A 341 16.45 -21.52 25.49
C SER A 341 14.95 -21.87 25.42
N LEU A 342 14.13 -21.36 26.33
CA LEU A 342 12.67 -21.54 26.30
C LEU A 342 12.02 -20.81 25.11
N VAL A 343 12.45 -19.58 24.80
CA VAL A 343 11.98 -18.83 23.62
C VAL A 343 12.34 -19.55 22.32
N ARG A 344 13.58 -20.06 22.19
CA ARG A 344 14.06 -20.76 20.99
C ARG A 344 13.43 -22.13 20.75
N SER A 345 13.06 -22.82 21.83
CA SER A 345 12.43 -24.14 21.76
C SER A 345 10.90 -24.07 21.72
N ALA A 346 10.32 -22.87 21.71
CA ALA A 346 8.88 -22.66 21.60
C ALA A 346 8.37 -23.12 20.23
N GLY A 347 7.15 -23.66 20.17
CA GLY A 347 6.49 -24.05 18.91
C GLY A 347 5.93 -22.87 18.11
N VAL A 348 6.28 -21.63 18.48
CA VAL A 348 5.77 -20.37 17.91
C VAL A 348 6.93 -19.45 17.53
N ARG A 349 6.62 -18.32 16.88
CA ARG A 349 7.64 -17.31 16.53
C ARG A 349 8.34 -16.81 17.80
N GLU A 350 9.66 -16.58 17.76
CA GLU A 350 10.41 -16.06 18.90
C GLU A 350 9.83 -14.74 19.44
N ALA A 351 9.37 -13.86 18.54
CA ALA A 351 8.68 -12.62 18.89
C ALA A 351 7.42 -12.87 19.73
N GLU A 352 6.62 -13.85 19.34
CA GLU A 352 5.38 -14.23 20.01
C GLU A 352 5.66 -14.88 21.37
N ALA A 353 6.62 -15.82 21.41
CA ALA A 353 7.06 -16.45 22.66
C ALA A 353 7.58 -15.42 23.67
N LEU A 354 8.39 -14.46 23.22
CA LEU A 354 8.95 -13.43 24.09
C LEU A 354 7.88 -12.49 24.67
N LEU A 355 6.90 -12.10 23.85
CA LEU A 355 5.76 -11.31 24.31
C LEU A 355 4.89 -12.10 25.30
N ALA A 356 4.66 -13.38 25.04
CA ALA A 356 3.93 -14.28 25.94
C ALA A 356 4.62 -14.41 27.31
N PHE A 357 5.95 -14.59 27.35
CA PHE A 357 6.69 -14.61 28.63
C PHE A 357 6.61 -13.28 29.37
N ALA A 358 6.64 -12.15 28.66
CA ALA A 358 6.48 -10.85 29.29
C ALA A 358 5.09 -10.69 29.92
N HIS A 359 4.02 -11.08 29.21
CA HIS A 359 2.67 -11.00 29.73
C HIS A 359 2.45 -11.98 30.90
N LEU A 360 2.95 -13.21 30.82
CA LEU A 360 2.93 -14.19 31.92
C LEU A 360 3.60 -13.67 33.20
N ALA A 361 4.65 -12.84 33.05
CA ALA A 361 5.29 -12.18 34.18
C ALA A 361 4.46 -11.01 34.72
N GLU A 362 3.88 -10.19 33.83
CA GLU A 362 2.99 -9.09 34.20
C GLU A 362 1.76 -9.58 34.98
N VAL A 363 1.16 -10.71 34.59
CA VAL A 363 0.01 -11.33 35.29
C VAL A 363 0.39 -12.19 36.50
N GLY A 364 1.68 -12.29 36.83
CA GLY A 364 2.17 -12.99 38.02
C GLY A 364 2.05 -14.52 37.96
N VAL A 365 1.99 -15.10 36.77
CA VAL A 365 2.02 -16.57 36.56
C VAL A 365 3.45 -17.09 36.63
N VAL A 366 4.41 -16.27 36.18
CA VAL A 366 5.82 -16.61 36.06
C VAL A 366 6.66 -15.52 36.69
N ASP A 367 7.66 -15.91 37.46
CA ASP A 367 8.78 -15.03 37.83
C ASP A 367 9.90 -15.24 36.82
N LEU A 368 10.37 -14.17 36.19
CA LEU A 368 11.46 -14.27 35.21
C LEU A 368 12.85 -14.19 35.86
N GLY A 369 12.94 -13.91 37.17
CA GLY A 369 14.18 -13.93 37.96
C GLY A 369 15.02 -12.67 37.80
#